data_AF-A0AAN6N583-F1
#
_entry.id   AF-A0AAN6N583-F1
#
_cell.length_a   1.000
_cell.length_b   1.000
_cell.length_c   1.000
_cell.angle_alpha   90.00
_cell.angle_beta   90.00
_cell.angle_gamma   90.00
#
_symmetry.space_group_name_H-M   'P 1'
#
loop_
_entity.id
_entity.type
_entity.pdbx_description
1 polymer ?
#
loop_
_entity_poly.entity_id
_entity_poly.type
_entity_poly.pdbx_seq_one_letter_code
_entity_poly.pdbx_strand_id
1 'polypeptide(L)'
;MYKHSHDLPLNGSDSLAKAMLTEWQATAAHLSSYVSSKSLELSLVCDIDCENEDVAKLAVAPLLFLSPLKNCHVRLCGKPNAQLQQVAEDAVLQARNISPSILSPLATALRLSSGSSSSSPSPSSLHRRHLLNLPRELRFCILNYTDLVAPRKEVTWSRQHSGYLPGKASCADRQGRGQKCPPAIHHGCQFSRCWDNAYSEYSSIGCFCRRRHASSSSACRCWAPPTALFLVCRTLCEDARVVFFSNNRFVVHEFQSHPPRAMPPLVGNDYSYERFAASQFLRDIVPADCLRELRFLELVFAPYSPQAWPRDGHAALQDWSETIDWIKDKTNAAGLTLRLVMGDAPHDRKPMTWAEGNAVLAGHKRILGPLARLGGGDGGNNSLRRFYVQVTWPAWPCDPRADGAPVDEASKARTVLYEVHFD
;
A
#
# COMPACT_ATOMS: atom_id res chain seq x y z
N MET A 1 -12.98 24.43 8.01
CA MET A 1 -13.10 23.44 6.91
C MET A 1 -14.53 22.93 6.96
N TYR A 2 -15.43 23.52 6.17
CA TYR A 2 -16.82 23.07 6.13
C TYR A 2 -16.82 21.61 5.66
N LYS A 3 -17.38 20.70 6.48
CA LYS A 3 -17.76 19.38 6.00
C LYS A 3 -18.89 19.65 5.01
N HIS A 4 -18.57 19.80 3.73
CA HIS A 4 -19.58 19.68 2.70
C HIS A 4 -20.21 18.31 2.92
N SER A 5 -21.48 18.31 3.34
CA SER A 5 -22.24 17.08 3.45
C SER A 5 -22.25 16.50 2.05
N HIS A 6 -21.62 15.34 1.86
CA HIS A 6 -21.79 14.60 0.62
C HIS A 6 -23.27 14.23 0.51
N ASP A 7 -23.80 14.27 -0.72
CA ASP A 7 -25.12 13.72 -0.99
C ASP A 7 -25.15 12.24 -0.59
N LEU A 8 -26.34 11.75 -0.22
CA LEU A 8 -26.51 10.34 0.05
C LEU A 8 -26.27 9.53 -1.24
N PRO A 9 -25.68 8.32 -1.15
CA PRO A 9 -25.51 7.47 -2.31
C PRO A 9 -26.84 7.21 -3.02
N LEU A 10 -26.84 7.27 -4.34
CA LEU A 10 -28.03 7.01 -5.16
C LEU A 10 -28.51 5.57 -4.95
N ASN A 11 -29.80 5.44 -4.69
CA ASN A 11 -30.50 4.16 -4.56
C ASN A 11 -31.45 3.96 -5.74
N GLY A 12 -31.39 2.82 -6.42
CA GLY A 12 -32.25 2.52 -7.57
C GLY A 12 -33.75 2.42 -7.25
N SER A 13 -34.13 2.30 -5.98
CA SER A 13 -35.53 2.36 -5.56
C SER A 13 -36.08 3.78 -5.46
N ASP A 14 -35.20 4.79 -5.38
CA ASP A 14 -35.58 6.18 -5.22
C ASP A 14 -36.07 6.77 -6.56
N SER A 15 -37.27 7.36 -6.55
CA SER A 15 -37.84 8.01 -7.72
C SER A 15 -37.03 9.24 -8.14
N LEU A 16 -36.41 9.94 -7.19
CA LEU A 16 -35.53 11.08 -7.47
C LEU A 16 -34.27 10.61 -8.21
N ALA A 17 -33.66 9.51 -7.77
CA ALA A 17 -32.50 8.92 -8.44
C ALA A 17 -32.81 8.54 -9.90
N LYS A 18 -33.97 7.94 -10.16
CA LYS A 18 -34.42 7.60 -11.52
C LYS A 18 -34.61 8.83 -12.39
N ALA A 19 -35.20 9.89 -11.84
CA ALA A 19 -35.38 11.15 -12.56
C ALA A 19 -34.02 11.76 -12.93
N MET A 20 -33.06 11.80 -12.00
CA MET A 20 -31.71 12.31 -12.25
C MET A 20 -30.97 11.49 -13.33
N LEU A 21 -31.05 10.17 -13.29
CA LEU A 21 -30.43 9.30 -14.31
C LEU A 21 -31.06 9.50 -15.70
N THR A 22 -32.38 9.70 -15.75
CA THR A 22 -33.11 9.99 -17.00
C THR A 22 -32.68 11.34 -17.58
N GLU A 23 -32.57 12.36 -16.73
CA GLU A 23 -32.09 13.69 -17.12
C GLU A 23 -30.64 13.65 -17.60
N TRP A 24 -29.76 12.91 -16.90
CA TRP A 24 -28.37 12.71 -17.32
C TRP A 24 -28.29 12.04 -18.69
N GLN A 25 -29.11 11.01 -18.93
CA GLN A 25 -29.19 10.33 -20.22
C GLN A 25 -29.58 11.28 -21.35
N ALA A 26 -30.62 12.10 -21.15
CA ALA A 26 -31.04 13.12 -22.11
C ALA A 26 -29.95 14.18 -22.35
N THR A 27 -29.26 14.59 -21.29
CA THR A 27 -28.16 15.57 -21.34
C THR A 27 -26.99 15.04 -22.16
N ALA A 28 -26.55 13.80 -21.93
CA ALA A 28 -25.46 13.21 -22.71
C ALA A 28 -25.82 13.06 -24.20
N ALA A 29 -27.05 12.67 -24.51
CA ALA A 29 -27.54 12.61 -25.88
C ALA A 29 -27.60 13.99 -26.55
N HIS A 30 -27.94 15.04 -25.80
CA HIS A 30 -27.86 16.41 -26.29
C HIS A 30 -26.40 16.81 -26.56
N LEU A 31 -25.50 16.60 -25.60
CA LEU A 31 -24.08 16.94 -25.71
C LEU A 31 -23.39 16.24 -26.90
N SER A 32 -23.74 15.00 -27.21
CA SER A 32 -23.11 14.25 -28.30
C SER A 32 -23.27 14.91 -29.66
N SER A 33 -24.33 15.70 -29.86
CA SER A 33 -24.57 16.44 -31.11
C SER A 33 -23.70 17.70 -31.27
N TYR A 34 -23.12 18.22 -30.19
CA TYR A 34 -22.32 19.46 -30.18
C TYR A 34 -20.83 19.21 -29.94
N VAL A 35 -20.46 18.06 -29.37
CA VAL A 35 -19.09 17.76 -28.94
C VAL A 35 -18.34 16.99 -30.02
N SER A 36 -17.28 17.60 -30.55
CA SER A 36 -16.35 16.93 -31.45
C SER A 36 -15.55 15.82 -30.75
N SER A 37 -15.16 14.78 -31.49
CA SER A 37 -14.33 13.71 -30.94
C SER A 37 -13.00 14.24 -30.38
N LYS A 38 -12.61 13.73 -29.21
CA LYS A 38 -11.36 13.98 -28.48
C LYS A 38 -11.14 15.43 -28.02
N SER A 39 -12.19 16.26 -27.98
CA SER A 39 -12.11 17.61 -27.40
C SER A 39 -12.56 17.67 -25.93
N LEU A 40 -13.56 16.87 -25.55
CA LEU A 40 -14.15 16.91 -24.22
C LEU A 40 -13.36 16.08 -23.19
N GLU A 41 -13.10 16.70 -22.05
CA GLU A 41 -12.70 16.04 -20.82
C GLU A 41 -13.90 16.02 -19.86
N LEU A 42 -14.28 14.83 -19.39
CA LEU A 42 -15.46 14.65 -18.56
C LEU A 42 -15.13 13.93 -17.26
N SER A 43 -15.66 14.46 -16.17
CA SER A 43 -15.59 13.88 -14.83
C SER A 43 -16.99 13.61 -14.31
N LEU A 44 -17.33 12.34 -14.06
CA LEU A 44 -18.61 11.90 -13.51
C LEU A 44 -18.42 11.43 -12.08
N VAL A 45 -19.05 12.12 -11.12
CA VAL A 45 -19.15 11.68 -9.72
C VAL A 45 -20.59 11.33 -9.43
N CYS A 46 -20.85 10.05 -9.19
CA CYS A 46 -22.16 9.50 -8.97
C CYS A 46 -22.01 8.42 -7.89
N ASP A 47 -21.95 8.80 -6.61
CA ASP A 47 -21.79 7.83 -5.53
C ASP A 47 -23.08 6.99 -5.42
N ILE A 48 -22.94 5.68 -5.53
CA ILE A 48 -24.02 4.69 -5.54
C ILE A 48 -23.79 3.72 -4.38
N ASP A 49 -24.88 3.16 -3.88
CA ASP A 49 -24.80 2.06 -2.92
C ASP A 49 -23.93 0.92 -3.48
N CYS A 50 -23.02 0.41 -2.67
CA CYS A 50 -22.07 -0.63 -3.09
C CYS A 50 -22.74 -1.96 -3.49
N GLU A 51 -24.02 -2.14 -3.14
CA GLU A 51 -24.80 -3.34 -3.49
C GLU A 51 -25.57 -3.20 -4.81
N ASN A 52 -25.58 -2.02 -5.44
CA ASN A 52 -26.42 -1.74 -6.61
C ASN A 52 -25.64 -1.54 -7.91
N GLU A 53 -25.04 -2.63 -8.40
CA GLU A 53 -24.26 -2.63 -9.66
C GLU A 53 -25.08 -2.17 -10.87
N ASP A 54 -26.38 -2.48 -10.93
CA ASP A 54 -27.23 -2.13 -12.06
C ASP A 54 -27.45 -0.62 -12.17
N VAL A 55 -27.65 0.08 -11.05
CA VAL A 55 -27.71 1.55 -11.03
C VAL A 55 -26.39 2.16 -11.49
N ALA A 56 -25.26 1.53 -11.15
CA ALA A 56 -23.95 1.97 -11.60
C ALA A 56 -23.77 1.85 -13.12
N LYS A 57 -24.26 0.76 -13.71
CA LYS A 57 -24.31 0.60 -15.18
C LYS A 57 -25.20 1.66 -15.83
N LEU A 58 -26.37 1.94 -15.27
CA LEU A 58 -27.27 3.00 -15.76
C LEU A 58 -26.62 4.39 -15.68
N ALA A 59 -25.87 4.68 -14.62
CA ALA A 59 -25.17 5.95 -14.46
C ALA A 59 -24.08 6.18 -15.51
N VAL A 60 -23.37 5.13 -15.93
CA VAL A 60 -22.29 5.24 -16.92
C VAL A 60 -22.73 5.03 -18.35
N ALA A 61 -23.89 4.40 -18.60
CA ALA A 61 -24.40 4.12 -19.95
C ALA A 61 -24.44 5.35 -20.87
N PRO A 62 -24.85 6.56 -20.40
CA PRO A 62 -24.88 7.74 -21.26
C PRO A 62 -23.52 8.19 -21.79
N LEU A 63 -22.41 7.76 -21.16
CA LEU A 63 -21.05 8.05 -21.65
C LEU A 63 -20.78 7.43 -23.03
N LEU A 64 -21.52 6.38 -23.39
CA LEU A 64 -21.41 5.70 -24.70
C LEU A 64 -22.08 6.49 -25.83
N PHE A 65 -22.93 7.46 -25.51
CA PHE A 65 -23.57 8.31 -26.52
C PHE A 65 -22.64 9.42 -27.00
N LEU A 66 -21.63 9.75 -26.19
CA LEU A 66 -20.68 10.81 -26.49
C LEU A 66 -19.68 10.35 -27.56
N SER A 67 -19.20 11.29 -28.36
CA SER A 67 -18.04 11.04 -29.23
C SER A 67 -16.81 10.71 -28.36
N PRO A 68 -15.81 9.95 -28.88
CA PRO A 68 -14.69 9.49 -28.06
C PRO A 68 -14.03 10.62 -27.28
N LEU A 69 -13.98 10.52 -25.96
CA LEU A 69 -13.53 11.59 -25.07
C LEU A 69 -12.00 11.72 -25.07
N LYS A 70 -11.50 12.94 -24.83
CA LYS A 70 -10.06 13.20 -24.61
C LYS A 70 -9.59 12.47 -23.35
N ASN A 71 -10.29 12.76 -22.26
CA ASN A 71 -10.10 12.22 -20.93
C ASN A 71 -11.47 11.92 -20.31
N CYS A 72 -11.52 10.85 -19.53
CA CYS A 72 -12.72 10.43 -18.82
C CYS A 72 -12.32 9.97 -17.41
N HIS A 73 -13.12 10.38 -16.44
CA HIS A 73 -12.97 10.08 -15.03
C HIS A 73 -14.33 9.75 -14.45
N VAL A 74 -14.45 8.60 -13.78
CA VAL A 74 -15.71 8.10 -13.24
C VAL A 74 -15.50 7.67 -11.80
N ARG A 75 -16.34 8.15 -10.88
CA ARG A 75 -16.44 7.67 -9.50
C ARG A 75 -17.88 7.25 -9.22
N LEU A 76 -18.04 5.98 -8.85
CA LEU A 76 -19.31 5.32 -8.58
C LEU A 76 -19.54 5.02 -7.09
N CYS A 77 -18.53 5.14 -6.24
CA CYS A 77 -18.69 5.00 -4.80
C CYS A 77 -17.57 5.71 -4.04
N GLY A 78 -17.90 6.31 -2.90
CA GLY A 78 -16.94 6.94 -1.99
C GLY A 78 -15.96 5.97 -1.34
N LYS A 79 -16.20 4.66 -1.43
CA LYS A 79 -15.33 3.59 -0.91
C LYS A 79 -14.88 2.65 -2.02
N PRO A 80 -13.74 1.95 -1.90
CA PRO A 80 -13.34 0.93 -2.87
C PRO A 80 -14.36 -0.22 -2.92
N ASN A 81 -14.76 -0.63 -4.13
CA ASN A 81 -15.58 -1.81 -4.40
C ASN A 81 -15.15 -2.38 -5.76
N ALA A 82 -14.74 -3.65 -5.81
CA ALA A 82 -14.12 -4.22 -7.00
C ALA A 82 -15.06 -4.29 -8.23
N GLN A 83 -16.33 -4.63 -8.02
CA GLN A 83 -17.33 -4.70 -9.10
C GLN A 83 -17.60 -3.31 -9.69
N LEU A 84 -17.86 -2.33 -8.83
CA LEU A 84 -18.07 -0.95 -9.26
C LEU A 84 -16.81 -0.32 -9.88
N GLN A 85 -15.61 -0.72 -9.44
CA GLN A 85 -14.36 -0.32 -10.10
C GLN A 85 -14.26 -0.85 -11.51
N GLN A 86 -14.65 -2.10 -11.75
CA GLN A 86 -14.68 -2.69 -13.08
C GLN A 86 -15.67 -1.94 -13.98
N VAL A 87 -16.89 -1.65 -13.49
CA VAL A 87 -17.89 -0.85 -14.23
C VAL A 87 -17.34 0.53 -14.60
N ALA A 88 -16.69 1.22 -13.66
CA ALA A 88 -16.06 2.52 -13.93
C ALA A 88 -14.90 2.40 -14.93
N GLU A 89 -14.08 1.36 -14.84
CA GLU A 89 -12.96 1.11 -15.75
C GLU A 89 -13.44 0.84 -17.18
N ASP A 90 -14.40 -0.06 -17.34
CA ASP A 90 -14.99 -0.39 -18.64
C ASP A 90 -15.63 0.84 -19.27
N ALA A 91 -16.37 1.63 -18.50
CA ALA A 91 -16.97 2.87 -18.98
C ALA A 91 -15.92 3.89 -19.45
N VAL A 92 -14.84 4.09 -18.69
CA VAL A 92 -13.74 4.99 -19.06
C VAL A 92 -13.03 4.51 -20.33
N LEU A 93 -12.80 3.20 -20.48
CA LEU A 93 -12.18 2.63 -21.68
C LEU A 93 -13.07 2.79 -22.92
N GLN A 94 -14.35 2.46 -22.80
CA GLN A 94 -15.32 2.57 -23.88
C GLN A 94 -15.55 4.02 -24.30
N ALA A 95 -15.75 4.93 -23.35
CA ALA A 95 -15.95 6.36 -23.64
C ALA A 95 -14.73 7.01 -24.31
N ARG A 96 -13.53 6.44 -24.15
CA ARG A 96 -12.29 6.89 -24.83
C ARG A 96 -12.00 6.13 -26.12
N ASN A 97 -12.87 5.19 -26.50
CA ASN A 97 -12.67 4.27 -27.62
C ASN A 97 -11.34 3.51 -27.53
N ILE A 98 -10.94 3.11 -26.32
CA ILE A 98 -9.78 2.26 -26.08
C ILE A 98 -10.27 0.83 -26.01
N SER A 99 -10.04 0.07 -27.08
CA SER A 99 -10.46 -1.33 -27.10
C SER A 99 -9.76 -2.12 -25.98
N PRO A 100 -10.49 -2.90 -25.17
CA PRO A 100 -9.89 -3.79 -24.16
C PRO A 100 -8.85 -4.75 -24.75
N SER A 101 -8.99 -5.08 -26.04
CA SER A 101 -8.04 -5.94 -26.78
C SER A 101 -6.63 -5.34 -26.90
N ILE A 102 -6.51 -4.00 -26.90
CA ILE A 102 -5.23 -3.29 -26.97
C ILE A 102 -4.56 -3.26 -25.60
N LEU A 103 -5.34 -3.17 -24.53
CA LEU A 103 -4.83 -3.10 -23.15
C LEU A 103 -4.57 -4.45 -22.51
N SER A 104 -4.95 -5.55 -23.16
CA SER A 104 -4.45 -6.88 -22.84
C SER A 104 -3.48 -7.40 -23.93
N PRO A 105 -2.24 -6.86 -24.01
CA PRO A 105 -1.18 -7.46 -24.81
C PRO A 105 -0.99 -8.95 -24.51
N LEU A 106 -1.33 -9.35 -23.29
CA LEU A 106 -1.18 -10.69 -22.76
C LEU A 106 -2.30 -11.64 -23.22
N ALA A 107 -3.57 -11.20 -23.27
CA ALA A 107 -4.64 -12.00 -23.87
C ALA A 107 -4.46 -12.14 -25.38
N THR A 108 -3.93 -11.10 -26.04
CA THR A 108 -3.56 -11.16 -27.46
C THR A 108 -2.37 -12.09 -27.70
N ALA A 109 -1.39 -12.13 -26.80
CA ALA A 109 -0.28 -13.10 -26.86
C ALA A 109 -0.73 -14.54 -26.60
N LEU A 110 -1.70 -14.77 -25.70
CA LEU A 110 -2.19 -16.12 -25.35
C LEU A 110 -3.20 -16.68 -26.36
N ARG A 111 -4.07 -15.84 -26.97
CA ARG A 111 -5.07 -16.31 -27.95
C ARG A 111 -4.47 -16.76 -29.29
N LEU A 112 -3.30 -16.26 -29.65
CA LEU A 112 -2.61 -16.65 -30.89
C LEU A 112 -1.94 -18.04 -30.80
N SER A 113 -1.95 -18.67 -29.62
CA SER A 113 -1.38 -20.01 -29.42
C SER A 113 -2.39 -21.14 -29.61
N SER A 114 -3.68 -20.85 -29.78
CA SER A 114 -4.75 -21.84 -29.57
C SER A 114 -5.62 -22.17 -30.79
N GLY A 115 -5.31 -21.68 -31.99
CA GLY A 115 -6.14 -22.05 -33.14
C GLY A 115 -5.59 -21.62 -34.49
N SER A 116 -5.05 -22.58 -35.23
CA SER A 116 -5.41 -22.88 -36.63
C SER A 116 -4.41 -23.86 -37.22
N SER A 117 -4.69 -25.14 -37.03
CA SER A 117 -4.12 -26.24 -37.80
C SER A 117 -4.78 -26.30 -39.19
N SER A 118 -4.41 -25.39 -40.10
CA SER A 118 -4.55 -25.66 -41.54
C SER A 118 -3.67 -24.74 -42.39
N SER A 119 -2.72 -25.40 -43.06
CA SER A 119 -2.11 -25.07 -44.35
C SER A 119 -1.26 -23.79 -44.50
N SER A 120 0.05 -24.08 -44.62
CA SER A 120 1.10 -23.38 -45.39
C SER A 120 2.05 -22.46 -44.59
N PRO A 121 3.32 -22.87 -44.39
CA PRO A 121 4.31 -22.08 -43.67
C PRO A 121 4.88 -20.99 -44.59
N SER A 122 4.48 -19.73 -44.38
CA SER A 122 5.22 -18.60 -44.93
C SER A 122 6.49 -18.33 -44.08
N PRO A 123 7.67 -18.14 -44.70
CA PRO A 123 8.95 -18.01 -44.00
C PRO A 123 9.22 -16.62 -43.36
N SER A 124 8.19 -15.79 -43.19
CA SER A 124 8.29 -14.44 -42.60
C SER A 124 7.60 -14.34 -41.24
N SER A 125 7.58 -15.42 -40.46
CA SER A 125 7.34 -15.39 -39.01
C SER A 125 8.55 -14.75 -38.30
N LEU A 126 8.71 -13.45 -38.53
CA LEU A 126 9.61 -12.56 -37.83
C LEU A 126 9.35 -12.69 -36.32
N HIS A 127 10.11 -13.59 -35.71
CA HIS A 127 10.56 -13.63 -34.32
C HIS A 127 9.69 -12.76 -33.41
N ARG A 128 8.46 -13.20 -33.15
CA ARG A 128 7.70 -12.66 -32.03
C ARG A 128 8.40 -13.19 -30.78
N ARG A 129 9.44 -12.47 -30.35
CA ARG A 129 10.27 -12.79 -29.18
C ARG A 129 9.35 -12.71 -27.96
N HIS A 130 8.82 -13.86 -27.58
CA HIS A 130 7.96 -14.00 -26.43
C HIS A 130 8.78 -13.61 -25.19
N LEU A 131 8.20 -12.86 -24.25
CA LEU A 131 8.89 -12.41 -23.02
C LEU A 131 9.62 -13.57 -22.32
N LEU A 132 9.00 -14.75 -22.32
CA LEU A 132 9.52 -15.98 -21.69
C LEU A 132 10.72 -16.61 -22.41
N ASN A 133 10.99 -16.23 -23.66
CA ASN A 133 12.17 -16.72 -24.42
C ASN A 133 13.41 -15.86 -24.14
N LEU A 134 13.26 -14.74 -23.43
CA LEU A 134 14.39 -13.93 -23.02
C LEU A 134 15.15 -14.61 -21.85
N PRO A 135 16.48 -14.47 -21.80
CA PRO A 135 17.26 -14.77 -20.61
C PRO A 135 16.62 -14.18 -19.36
N ARG A 136 16.70 -14.90 -18.23
CA ARG A 136 16.01 -14.55 -16.99
C ARG A 136 16.39 -13.15 -16.49
N GLU A 137 17.65 -12.77 -16.68
CA GLU A 137 18.19 -11.48 -16.32
C GLU A 137 17.49 -10.35 -17.08
N LEU A 138 17.27 -10.52 -18.39
CA LEU A 138 16.52 -9.54 -19.19
C LEU A 138 15.05 -9.48 -18.78
N ARG A 139 14.45 -10.62 -18.41
CA ARG A 139 13.09 -10.63 -17.85
C ARG A 139 13.01 -9.84 -16.56
N PHE A 140 13.95 -10.03 -15.64
CA PHE A 140 14.04 -9.22 -14.42
C PHE A 140 14.24 -7.74 -14.70
N CYS A 141 15.12 -7.38 -15.65
CA CYS A 141 15.30 -5.99 -16.08
C CYS A 141 13.99 -5.38 -16.57
N ILE A 142 13.24 -6.08 -17.43
CA ILE A 142 11.93 -5.61 -17.92
C ILE A 142 10.94 -5.46 -16.77
N LEU A 143 10.84 -6.47 -15.91
CA LEU A 143 9.92 -6.47 -14.76
C LEU A 143 10.24 -5.36 -13.74
N ASN A 144 11.50 -4.94 -13.61
CA ASN A 144 11.91 -3.81 -12.76
C ASN A 144 11.32 -2.46 -13.22
N TYR A 145 10.90 -2.33 -14.48
CA TYR A 145 10.25 -1.14 -15.02
C TYR A 145 8.72 -1.22 -14.99
N THR A 146 8.16 -2.17 -14.24
CA THR A 146 6.72 -2.34 -14.05
C THR A 146 6.29 -1.90 -12.65
N ASP A 147 4.98 -1.95 -12.39
CA ASP A 147 4.41 -1.71 -11.07
C ASP A 147 4.83 -2.75 -10.00
N LEU A 148 5.65 -3.76 -10.33
CA LEU A 148 6.27 -4.64 -9.32
C LEU A 148 7.22 -3.88 -8.40
N VAL A 149 7.78 -2.77 -8.87
CA VAL A 149 8.62 -1.90 -8.06
C VAL A 149 7.79 -0.68 -7.70
N ALA A 150 7.48 -0.50 -6.42
CA ALA A 150 6.76 0.67 -5.98
C ALA A 150 7.55 1.94 -6.34
N PRO A 151 6.89 3.08 -6.60
CA PRO A 151 7.57 4.30 -7.08
C PRO A 151 8.72 4.80 -6.19
N ARG A 152 8.70 4.44 -4.90
CA ARG A 152 9.76 4.79 -3.92
C ARG A 152 10.55 3.58 -3.46
N LYS A 153 10.40 2.44 -4.14
CA LYS A 153 10.90 1.12 -3.72
C LYS A 153 10.51 0.81 -2.27
N GLU A 154 9.33 1.25 -1.86
CA GLU A 154 8.84 1.10 -0.48
C GLU A 154 7.38 0.67 -0.54
N VAL A 155 7.10 -0.42 0.14
CA VAL A 155 5.78 -1.01 0.28
C VAL A 155 5.49 -1.15 1.76
N THR A 156 4.33 -0.67 2.17
CA THR A 156 3.81 -0.76 3.51
C THR A 156 2.74 -1.84 3.59
N TRP A 157 2.77 -2.62 4.66
CA TRP A 157 1.70 -3.56 5.01
C TRP A 157 1.25 -3.32 6.44
N SER A 158 -0.03 -3.53 6.72
CA SER A 158 -0.56 -3.57 8.08
C SER A 158 -1.76 -4.51 8.18
N ARG A 159 -2.02 -5.01 9.39
CA ARG A 159 -3.13 -5.92 9.68
C ARG A 159 -4.48 -5.39 9.20
N GLN A 160 -4.73 -4.09 9.31
CA GLN A 160 -6.02 -3.49 8.99
C GLN A 160 -6.32 -3.38 7.49
N HIS A 161 -5.29 -3.39 6.62
CA HIS A 161 -5.47 -3.16 5.18
C HIS A 161 -5.37 -4.43 4.35
N SER A 162 -4.97 -5.55 4.97
CA SER A 162 -4.82 -6.89 4.36
C SER A 162 -4.10 -6.91 2.99
N GLY A 163 -3.33 -5.87 2.67
CA GLY A 163 -2.80 -5.64 1.33
C GLY A 163 -1.65 -4.64 1.31
N TYR A 164 -0.88 -4.67 0.23
CA TYR A 164 0.28 -3.84 0.03
C TYR A 164 -0.11 -2.41 -0.37
N LEU A 165 0.43 -1.43 0.33
CA LEU A 165 0.28 0.00 0.05
C LEU A 165 1.65 0.56 -0.35
N PRO A 166 1.77 1.53 -1.27
CA PRO A 166 3.04 2.19 -1.51
C PRO A 166 3.38 3.08 -0.30
N GLY A 167 4.65 3.11 0.04
CA GLY A 167 5.21 3.95 1.10
C GLY A 167 4.85 5.42 0.87
N LYS A 168 4.22 6.04 1.87
CA LYS A 168 3.81 7.46 1.78
C LYS A 168 5.04 8.36 1.84
N ALA A 169 5.24 9.19 0.84
CA ALA A 169 6.22 10.27 0.94
C ALA A 169 5.80 11.26 2.04
N SER A 170 6.71 11.49 2.99
CA SER A 170 6.71 12.72 3.77
C SER A 170 7.18 13.85 2.85
N CYS A 171 6.36 14.20 1.85
CA CYS A 171 6.57 15.39 1.08
C CYS A 171 6.25 16.58 1.99
N ALA A 172 7.27 17.37 2.29
CA ALA A 172 7.27 18.47 3.24
C ALA A 172 6.21 19.55 2.94
N ASP A 173 5.63 19.56 1.73
CA ASP A 173 4.48 20.42 1.37
C ASP A 173 3.25 20.27 2.28
N ARG A 174 3.16 19.20 3.08
CA ARG A 174 2.12 19.12 4.14
C ARG A 174 2.19 20.26 5.16
N GLN A 175 3.31 20.99 5.25
CA GLN A 175 3.47 22.09 6.19
C GLN A 175 3.20 23.48 5.59
N GLY A 176 2.73 23.59 4.33
CA GLY A 176 2.39 24.90 3.75
C GLY A 176 3.58 25.85 3.59
N ARG A 177 4.82 25.34 3.60
CA ARG A 177 6.05 26.16 3.51
C ARG A 177 6.53 26.37 2.06
N GLY A 178 5.76 25.99 1.06
CA GLY A 178 6.11 26.18 -0.36
C GLY A 178 7.40 25.48 -0.83
N GLN A 179 7.98 24.58 -0.01
CA GLN A 179 9.16 23.83 -0.40
C GLN A 179 8.75 22.67 -1.30
N LYS A 180 8.91 22.89 -2.61
CA LYS A 180 8.84 21.86 -3.63
C LYS A 180 9.79 20.74 -3.25
N CYS A 181 9.27 19.52 -3.11
CA CYS A 181 10.12 18.35 -2.94
C CYS A 181 11.11 18.23 -4.11
N PRO A 182 12.31 17.66 -3.89
CA PRO A 182 13.23 17.34 -4.97
C PRO A 182 12.50 16.56 -6.09
N PRO A 183 12.75 16.84 -7.38
CA PRO A 183 12.00 16.24 -8.50
C PRO A 183 11.89 14.71 -8.43
N ALA A 184 12.95 14.03 -7.99
CA ALA A 184 12.96 12.57 -7.81
C ALA A 184 11.94 12.08 -6.75
N ILE A 185 11.72 12.85 -5.69
CA ILE A 185 10.72 12.55 -4.64
C ILE A 185 9.33 12.99 -5.09
N HIS A 186 9.23 14.08 -5.85
CA HIS A 186 7.98 14.58 -6.42
C HIS A 186 7.34 13.55 -7.35
N HIS A 187 8.14 12.86 -8.17
CA HIS A 187 7.65 11.79 -9.03
C HIS A 187 6.90 10.71 -8.22
N GLY A 188 7.41 10.30 -7.06
CA GLY A 188 6.72 9.36 -6.16
C GLY A 188 5.38 9.89 -5.60
N CYS A 189 5.26 11.20 -5.40
CA CYS A 189 4.07 11.83 -4.83
C CYS A 189 2.86 11.74 -5.76
N GLN A 190 3.06 11.78 -7.08
CA GLN A 190 1.98 11.67 -8.07
C GLN A 190 1.24 10.33 -7.96
N PHE A 191 1.92 9.27 -7.52
CA PHE A 191 1.34 7.93 -7.31
C PHE A 191 0.63 7.76 -5.98
N SER A 192 0.74 8.75 -5.09
CA SER A 192 0.13 8.73 -3.77
C SER A 192 -0.92 9.80 -3.58
N ARG A 193 -0.99 10.81 -4.47
CA ARG A 193 -1.84 12.00 -4.29
C ARG A 193 -2.56 12.43 -5.57
N CYS A 194 -3.17 11.51 -6.31
CA CYS A 194 -3.92 11.88 -7.52
C CYS A 194 -5.14 12.79 -7.27
N TRP A 195 -5.50 13.09 -6.01
CA TRP A 195 -6.54 14.07 -5.65
C TRP A 195 -5.96 15.46 -5.35
N ASP A 196 -4.64 15.57 -5.13
CA ASP A 196 -3.93 16.79 -4.74
C ASP A 196 -3.28 17.35 -6.01
N ASN A 197 -4.09 17.66 -7.02
CA ASN A 197 -3.60 18.40 -8.18
C ASN A 197 -3.34 19.84 -7.74
N ALA A 198 -2.16 20.08 -7.18
CA ALA A 198 -1.68 21.39 -6.76
C ALA A 198 -1.66 22.45 -7.88
N TYR A 199 -1.90 22.04 -9.13
CA TYR A 199 -1.97 22.90 -10.33
C TYR A 199 -3.39 23.23 -10.78
N SER A 200 -4.42 22.71 -10.09
CA SER A 200 -5.80 23.06 -10.39
C SER A 200 -6.18 24.33 -9.62
N GLU A 201 -6.15 25.48 -10.28
CA GLU A 201 -6.76 26.73 -9.76
C GLU A 201 -8.27 26.56 -9.48
N TYR A 202 -8.89 25.51 -10.03
CA TYR A 202 -10.29 25.17 -9.79
C TYR A 202 -10.46 24.23 -8.60
N SER A 203 -11.52 24.46 -7.83
CA SER A 203 -12.01 23.56 -6.78
C SER A 203 -11.96 22.11 -7.27
N SER A 204 -11.25 21.24 -6.55
CA SER A 204 -11.05 19.86 -7.01
C SER A 204 -12.39 19.19 -7.28
N ILE A 205 -12.63 18.73 -8.51
CA ILE A 205 -13.85 18.02 -8.95
C ILE A 205 -14.06 16.68 -8.18
N GLY A 206 -13.12 16.34 -7.31
CA GLY A 206 -13.14 15.17 -6.45
C GLY A 206 -11.90 14.30 -6.65
N CYS A 207 -11.87 13.18 -5.94
CA CYS A 207 -10.81 12.19 -6.06
C CYS A 207 -11.32 11.00 -6.89
N PHE A 208 -10.64 10.69 -8.00
CA PHE A 208 -10.92 9.52 -8.86
C PHE A 208 -9.88 8.42 -8.68
N CYS A 209 -9.41 8.26 -7.44
CA CYS A 209 -8.43 7.24 -7.10
C CYS A 209 -9.09 5.88 -6.89
N ARG A 210 -8.80 4.90 -7.76
CA ARG A 210 -9.22 3.49 -7.58
C ARG A 210 -8.83 2.87 -6.23
N ARG A 211 -7.88 3.46 -5.50
CA ARG A 211 -7.48 2.96 -4.17
C ARG A 211 -8.37 3.45 -3.04
N ARG A 212 -9.10 4.52 -3.26
CA ARG A 212 -9.91 5.21 -2.25
C ARG A 212 -11.40 5.10 -2.54
N HIS A 213 -11.74 4.92 -3.80
CA HIS A 213 -13.10 4.99 -4.31
C HIS A 213 -13.32 3.86 -5.30
N ALA A 214 -14.59 3.52 -5.54
CA ALA A 214 -14.94 2.76 -6.72
C ALA A 214 -14.91 3.71 -7.92
N SER A 215 -13.73 3.86 -8.51
CA SER A 215 -13.49 4.87 -9.54
C SER A 215 -12.44 4.41 -10.52
N SER A 216 -12.52 4.93 -11.74
CA SER A 216 -11.49 4.84 -12.76
C SER A 216 -11.21 6.22 -13.33
N SER A 217 -9.95 6.47 -13.68
CA SER A 217 -9.54 7.75 -14.25
C SER A 217 -8.34 7.55 -15.13
N SER A 218 -8.44 8.07 -16.35
CA SER A 218 -7.34 8.13 -17.32
C SER A 218 -6.10 8.90 -16.84
N ALA A 219 -6.26 9.76 -15.83
CA ALA A 219 -5.18 10.54 -15.21
C ALA A 219 -4.70 9.94 -13.88
N CYS A 220 -5.40 8.94 -13.32
CA CYS A 220 -5.00 8.34 -12.05
C CYS A 220 -3.74 7.49 -12.25
N ARG A 221 -2.62 7.97 -11.70
CA ARG A 221 -1.35 7.25 -11.65
C ARG A 221 -1.12 6.58 -10.31
N CYS A 222 -2.14 6.38 -9.48
CA CYS A 222 -1.89 5.82 -8.15
C CYS A 222 -1.42 4.36 -8.25
N TRP A 223 -0.26 4.08 -7.65
CA TRP A 223 0.32 2.74 -7.63
C TRP A 223 -0.59 1.79 -6.85
N ALA A 224 -0.88 0.63 -7.44
CA ALA A 224 -1.54 -0.49 -6.80
C ALA A 224 -0.69 -1.75 -7.02
N PRO A 225 -0.77 -2.76 -6.14
CA PRO A 225 -0.04 -4.00 -6.33
C PRO A 225 -0.41 -4.63 -7.68
N PRO A 226 0.57 -5.04 -8.51
CA PRO A 226 0.30 -5.51 -9.87
C PRO A 226 -0.14 -6.98 -9.87
N THR A 227 -1.32 -7.26 -9.31
CA THR A 227 -1.86 -8.63 -9.17
C THR A 227 -1.85 -9.38 -10.50
N ALA A 228 -2.11 -8.70 -11.62
CA ALA A 228 -2.11 -9.31 -12.95
C ALA A 228 -0.79 -10.02 -13.30
N LEU A 229 0.37 -9.46 -12.93
CA LEU A 229 1.67 -10.07 -13.24
C LEU A 229 1.92 -11.38 -12.48
N PHE A 230 1.32 -11.52 -11.31
CA PHE A 230 1.37 -12.76 -10.52
C PHE A 230 0.42 -13.84 -11.03
N LEU A 231 -0.52 -13.51 -11.93
CA LEU A 231 -1.59 -14.41 -12.40
C LEU A 231 -1.42 -14.85 -13.86
N VAL A 232 -0.37 -14.42 -14.57
CA VAL A 232 -0.15 -14.73 -15.99
C VAL A 232 0.17 -16.21 -16.22
N CYS A 233 1.30 -16.66 -15.69
CA CYS A 233 1.79 -18.03 -15.80
C CYS A 233 2.78 -18.29 -14.67
N ARG A 234 3.09 -19.57 -14.41
CA ARG A 234 3.98 -19.95 -13.31
C ARG A 234 5.34 -19.27 -13.37
N THR A 235 6.00 -19.29 -14.53
CA THR A 235 7.34 -18.72 -14.68
C THR A 235 7.34 -17.20 -14.50
N LEU A 236 6.35 -16.48 -15.02
CA LEU A 236 6.28 -15.03 -14.83
C LEU A 236 5.92 -14.67 -13.38
N CYS A 237 5.09 -15.48 -12.72
CA CYS A 237 4.78 -15.32 -11.30
C CYS A 237 6.04 -15.48 -10.44
N GLU A 238 6.85 -16.51 -10.68
CA GLU A 238 8.12 -16.75 -10.01
C GLU A 238 9.09 -15.57 -10.22
N ASP A 239 9.23 -15.08 -11.45
CA ASP A 239 10.08 -13.92 -11.74
C ASP A 239 9.56 -12.63 -11.09
N ALA A 240 8.23 -12.41 -11.13
CA ALA A 240 7.57 -11.27 -10.53
C ALA A 240 7.76 -11.25 -9.00
N ARG A 241 7.68 -12.41 -8.34
CA ARG A 241 7.96 -12.55 -6.90
C ARG A 241 9.38 -12.15 -6.56
N VAL A 242 10.37 -12.67 -7.29
CA VAL A 242 11.78 -12.30 -7.08
C VAL A 242 11.95 -10.80 -7.21
N VAL A 243 11.44 -10.19 -8.28
CA VAL A 243 11.55 -8.75 -8.50
C VAL A 243 10.84 -7.95 -7.40
N PHE A 244 9.61 -8.30 -7.05
CA PHE A 244 8.80 -7.59 -6.06
C PHE A 244 9.45 -7.64 -4.67
N PHE A 245 9.87 -8.80 -4.20
CA PHE A 245 10.42 -8.94 -2.85
C PHE A 245 11.87 -8.45 -2.72
N SER A 246 12.66 -8.48 -3.80
CA SER A 246 14.05 -8.03 -3.76
C SER A 246 14.26 -6.54 -4.04
N ASN A 247 13.35 -5.89 -4.77
CA ASN A 247 13.49 -4.48 -5.17
C ASN A 247 12.64 -3.50 -4.36
N ASN A 248 11.81 -4.00 -3.43
CA ASN A 248 11.06 -3.15 -2.51
C ASN A 248 11.54 -3.33 -1.07
N ARG A 249 11.59 -2.21 -0.35
CA ARG A 249 11.63 -2.14 1.10
C ARG A 249 10.23 -2.41 1.65
N PHE A 250 10.11 -3.36 2.55
CA PHE A 250 8.85 -3.67 3.22
C PHE A 250 8.81 -3.00 4.58
N VAL A 251 7.76 -2.24 4.84
CA VAL A 251 7.49 -1.58 6.13
C VAL A 251 6.22 -2.18 6.71
N VAL A 252 6.36 -2.96 7.77
CA VAL A 252 5.27 -3.65 8.43
C VAL A 252 4.86 -2.86 9.65
N HIS A 253 3.64 -2.34 9.67
CA HIS A 253 3.09 -1.68 10.85
C HIS A 253 2.11 -2.58 11.57
N GLU A 254 2.12 -2.51 12.90
CA GLU A 254 1.12 -3.15 13.74
C GLU A 254 -0.31 -2.64 13.42
N PHE A 255 -0.46 -1.33 13.23
CA PHE A 255 -1.73 -0.67 12.91
C PHE A 255 -1.57 0.26 11.71
N GLN A 256 -2.68 0.78 11.15
CA GLN A 256 -2.60 1.71 10.03
C GLN A 256 -1.73 2.92 10.38
N SER A 257 -0.68 3.12 9.58
CA SER A 257 0.31 4.18 9.82
C SER A 257 -0.24 5.59 9.66
N HIS A 258 -1.49 5.78 9.21
CA HIS A 258 -1.99 7.05 8.74
C HIS A 258 -3.51 7.29 8.90
N PRO A 259 -3.89 8.45 9.47
CA PRO A 259 -2.99 9.42 10.10
C PRO A 259 -2.26 8.77 11.30
N PRO A 260 -0.97 9.06 11.54
CA PRO A 260 -0.18 8.52 12.68
C PRO A 260 -0.79 8.83 14.06
N ARG A 261 -1.91 9.54 14.09
CA ARG A 261 -2.56 10.17 15.24
C ARG A 261 -3.86 9.47 15.65
N ALA A 262 -4.28 8.46 14.91
CA ALA A 262 -5.49 7.69 15.20
C ALA A 262 -5.15 6.20 15.30
N MET A 263 -4.13 5.89 16.10
CA MET A 263 -4.09 4.57 16.71
C MET A 263 -5.43 4.40 17.41
N PRO A 264 -6.21 3.33 17.13
CA PRO A 264 -7.36 3.03 17.96
C PRO A 264 -6.85 3.04 19.40
N PRO A 265 -7.49 3.75 20.35
CA PRO A 265 -7.15 3.58 21.74
C PRO A 265 -7.18 2.09 22.01
N LEU A 266 -6.06 1.51 22.45
CA LEU A 266 -6.06 0.12 22.87
C LEU A 266 -7.07 0.06 24.01
N VAL A 267 -8.24 -0.51 23.73
CA VAL A 267 -9.33 -0.62 24.69
C VAL A 267 -8.95 -1.75 25.62
N GLY A 268 -8.16 -1.44 26.65
CA GLY A 268 -7.73 -2.42 27.64
C GLY A 268 -6.31 -2.19 28.15
N ASN A 269 -6.01 -2.84 29.27
CA ASN A 269 -4.70 -2.83 29.91
C ASN A 269 -3.78 -3.94 29.37
N ASP A 270 -4.12 -4.59 28.24
CA ASP A 270 -3.36 -5.71 27.69
C ASP A 270 -3.36 -5.70 26.15
N TYR A 271 -2.35 -6.34 25.56
CA TYR A 271 -2.21 -6.47 24.11
C TYR A 271 -3.25 -7.45 23.57
N SER A 272 -4.23 -6.95 22.81
CA SER A 272 -5.43 -7.72 22.46
C SER A 272 -5.27 -8.77 21.36
N TYR A 273 -4.05 -9.03 20.86
CA TYR A 273 -3.84 -9.91 19.71
C TYR A 273 -2.92 -11.08 20.05
N GLU A 274 -3.23 -12.26 19.52
CA GLU A 274 -2.45 -13.48 19.75
C GLU A 274 -1.10 -13.49 19.02
N ARG A 275 -0.90 -12.61 18.02
CA ARG A 275 0.28 -12.55 17.16
C ARG A 275 0.61 -11.10 16.83
N PHE A 276 1.87 -10.76 16.60
CA PHE A 276 2.22 -9.44 16.04
C PHE A 276 1.92 -9.37 14.55
N ALA A 277 1.71 -8.16 14.03
CA ALA A 277 1.60 -7.94 12.59
C ALA A 277 2.87 -8.36 11.85
N ALA A 278 4.04 -8.19 12.47
CA ALA A 278 5.31 -8.70 11.96
C ALA A 278 5.29 -10.22 11.75
N SER A 279 4.79 -10.98 12.72
CA SER A 279 4.68 -12.43 12.60
C SER A 279 3.73 -12.85 11.48
N GLN A 280 2.55 -12.24 11.42
CA GLN A 280 1.55 -12.49 10.38
C GLN A 280 2.10 -12.19 8.99
N PHE A 281 2.80 -11.06 8.83
CA PHE A 281 3.42 -10.70 7.56
C PHE A 281 4.42 -11.77 7.09
N LEU A 282 5.29 -12.20 7.99
CA LEU A 282 6.37 -13.14 7.66
C LEU A 282 5.89 -14.57 7.42
N ARG A 283 4.88 -15.04 8.17
CA ARG A 283 4.37 -16.42 8.07
C ARG A 283 3.24 -16.58 7.05
N ASP A 284 2.37 -15.58 6.93
CA ASP A 284 1.08 -15.75 6.24
C ASP A 284 0.99 -14.94 4.93
N ILE A 285 1.74 -13.82 4.82
CA ILE A 285 1.64 -12.89 3.69
C ILE A 285 2.79 -13.06 2.69
N VAL A 286 4.01 -13.24 3.18
CA VAL A 286 5.18 -13.51 2.32
C VAL A 286 5.26 -15.01 2.06
N PRO A 287 5.22 -15.47 0.79
CA PRO A 287 5.44 -16.88 0.48
C PRO A 287 6.79 -17.35 1.02
N ALA A 288 6.84 -18.55 1.61
CA ALA A 288 8.03 -19.06 2.28
C ALA A 288 9.27 -19.12 1.35
N ASP A 289 9.07 -19.45 0.07
CA ASP A 289 10.11 -19.47 -0.97
C ASP A 289 10.62 -18.07 -1.36
N CYS A 290 9.90 -17.01 -0.99
CA CYS A 290 10.24 -15.62 -1.26
C CYS A 290 10.94 -14.92 -0.08
N LEU A 291 10.98 -15.51 1.11
CA LEU A 291 11.64 -14.92 2.29
C LEU A 291 13.13 -14.64 2.05
N ARG A 292 13.81 -15.49 1.27
CA ARG A 292 15.21 -15.29 0.87
C ARG A 292 15.43 -14.11 -0.07
N GLU A 293 14.37 -13.64 -0.73
CA GLU A 293 14.43 -12.53 -1.68
C GLU A 293 14.33 -11.18 -0.97
N LEU A 294 13.85 -11.15 0.29
CA LEU A 294 13.80 -9.92 1.08
C LEU A 294 15.20 -9.32 1.25
N ARG A 295 15.35 -8.05 0.87
CA ARG A 295 16.60 -7.28 1.04
C ARG A 295 16.50 -6.20 2.10
N PHE A 296 15.30 -5.67 2.34
CA PHE A 296 15.06 -4.67 3.38
C PHE A 296 13.70 -4.89 4.02
N LEU A 297 13.71 -5.10 5.34
CA LEU A 297 12.52 -5.24 6.17
C LEU A 297 12.56 -4.24 7.32
N GLU A 298 11.48 -3.49 7.49
CA GLU A 298 11.26 -2.61 8.63
C GLU A 298 10.02 -3.03 9.39
N LEU A 299 10.17 -3.25 10.70
CA LEU A 299 9.13 -3.66 11.60
C LEU A 299 8.81 -2.49 12.54
N VAL A 300 7.60 -1.96 12.44
CA VAL A 300 7.12 -0.80 13.18
C VAL A 300 6.09 -1.25 14.20
N PHE A 301 6.52 -1.35 15.45
CA PHE A 301 5.68 -1.65 16.61
C PHE A 301 4.99 -0.38 17.09
N ALA A 302 3.76 -0.56 17.58
CA ALA A 302 2.96 0.52 18.14
C ALA A 302 3.64 1.11 19.40
N PRO A 303 3.39 2.40 19.70
CA PRO A 303 3.69 2.95 21.01
C PRO A 303 2.71 2.38 22.04
N TYR A 304 2.97 1.19 22.57
CA TYR A 304 2.14 0.60 23.62
C TYR A 304 2.27 1.39 24.93
N SER A 305 1.17 1.53 25.65
CA SER A 305 1.25 1.97 27.05
C SER A 305 2.04 0.95 27.88
N PRO A 306 2.64 1.36 29.01
CA PRO A 306 3.38 0.46 29.88
C PRO A 306 2.62 -0.83 30.24
N GLN A 307 1.30 -0.72 30.42
CA GLN A 307 0.41 -1.82 30.76
C GLN A 307 0.08 -2.70 29.55
N ALA A 308 -0.05 -2.11 28.36
CA ALA A 308 -0.44 -2.81 27.13
C ALA A 308 0.70 -3.57 26.45
N TRP A 309 1.92 -3.56 26.99
CA TRP A 309 2.98 -4.44 26.51
C TRP A 309 2.66 -5.90 26.85
N PRO A 310 2.75 -6.83 25.90
CA PRO A 310 2.54 -8.24 26.18
C PRO A 310 3.55 -8.72 27.24
N ARG A 311 3.03 -9.45 28.23
CA ARG A 311 3.79 -9.98 29.38
C ARG A 311 4.38 -11.34 29.06
N ASP A 312 5.26 -11.84 29.92
CA ASP A 312 5.85 -13.17 29.77
C ASP A 312 4.76 -14.24 29.72
N GLY A 313 4.90 -15.20 28.81
CA GLY A 313 3.88 -16.21 28.55
C GLY A 313 2.73 -15.75 27.62
N HIS A 314 2.67 -14.48 27.24
CA HIS A 314 1.66 -14.00 26.29
C HIS A 314 1.84 -14.67 24.91
N ALA A 315 0.75 -15.11 24.29
CA ALA A 315 0.75 -15.83 23.00
C ALA A 315 1.54 -15.10 21.91
N ALA A 316 1.37 -13.78 21.78
CA ALA A 316 2.10 -12.98 20.80
C ALA A 316 3.63 -13.04 20.92
N LEU A 317 4.17 -13.12 22.14
CA LEU A 317 5.61 -13.23 22.34
C LEU A 317 6.12 -14.63 22.02
N GLN A 318 5.32 -15.66 22.31
CA GLN A 318 5.63 -17.04 21.94
C GLN A 318 5.65 -17.19 20.41
N ASP A 319 4.58 -16.76 19.73
CA ASP A 319 4.51 -16.77 18.26
C ASP A 319 5.60 -15.92 17.62
N TRP A 320 5.99 -14.79 18.22
CA TRP A 320 7.13 -13.99 17.76
C TRP A 320 8.42 -14.78 17.82
N SER A 321 8.69 -15.41 18.97
CA SER A 321 9.88 -16.23 19.16
C SER A 321 9.95 -17.35 18.13
N GLU A 322 8.87 -18.11 17.97
CA GLU A 322 8.75 -19.18 16.99
C GLU A 322 8.85 -18.67 15.55
N THR A 323 8.32 -17.48 15.26
CA THR A 323 8.43 -16.88 13.94
C THR A 323 9.89 -16.60 13.60
N ILE A 324 10.66 -16.06 14.55
CA ILE A 324 12.09 -15.82 14.34
C ILE A 324 12.86 -17.12 14.11
N ASP A 325 12.59 -18.16 14.90
CA ASP A 325 13.19 -19.47 14.67
C ASP A 325 12.84 -20.02 13.29
N TRP A 326 11.58 -19.87 12.88
CA TRP A 326 11.09 -20.35 11.59
C TRP A 326 11.61 -19.57 10.38
N ILE A 327 11.95 -18.27 10.50
CA ILE A 327 12.52 -17.51 9.36
C ILE A 327 14.04 -17.61 9.27
N LYS A 328 14.73 -18.02 10.34
CA LYS A 328 16.20 -18.09 10.43
C LYS A 328 16.80 -18.91 9.28
N ASP A 329 16.15 -20.02 8.91
CA ASP A 329 16.58 -20.95 7.86
C ASP A 329 16.03 -20.62 6.46
N LYS A 330 15.05 -19.71 6.36
CA LYS A 330 14.37 -19.35 5.10
C LYS A 330 14.81 -18.01 4.53
N THR A 331 15.43 -17.16 5.34
CA THR A 331 15.89 -15.83 4.95
C THR A 331 17.36 -15.86 4.55
N ASN A 332 17.75 -14.97 3.63
CA ASN A 332 19.15 -14.70 3.35
C ASN A 332 19.62 -13.59 4.31
N ALA A 333 19.98 -13.97 5.54
CA ALA A 333 20.34 -12.99 6.58
C ALA A 333 21.49 -12.08 6.13
N ALA A 334 22.54 -12.65 5.51
CA ALA A 334 23.68 -11.91 4.96
C ALA A 334 23.30 -10.88 3.88
N GLY A 335 22.14 -11.06 3.22
CA GLY A 335 21.58 -10.13 2.25
C GLY A 335 20.51 -9.19 2.81
N LEU A 336 20.04 -9.40 4.04
CA LEU A 336 18.90 -8.73 4.63
C LEU A 336 19.33 -7.55 5.53
N THR A 337 18.78 -6.37 5.25
CA THR A 337 18.78 -5.24 6.19
C THR A 337 17.49 -5.27 7.01
N LEU A 338 17.62 -5.33 8.33
CA LEU A 338 16.48 -5.31 9.25
C LEU A 338 16.48 -3.99 10.05
N ARG A 339 15.34 -3.30 10.08
CA ARG A 339 15.11 -2.12 10.91
C ARG A 339 13.95 -2.36 11.86
N LEU A 340 14.15 -2.11 13.15
CA LEU A 340 13.11 -2.14 14.17
C LEU A 340 12.78 -0.70 14.59
N VAL A 341 11.50 -0.35 14.61
CA VAL A 341 11.01 0.93 15.11
C VAL A 341 9.97 0.68 16.19
N MET A 342 10.23 1.20 17.40
CA MET A 342 9.28 1.19 18.52
C MET A 342 8.96 2.65 18.85
N GLY A 343 7.81 3.10 18.32
CA GLY A 343 7.43 4.51 18.29
C GLY A 343 7.06 5.09 19.66
N ASP A 344 6.97 6.43 19.72
CA ASP A 344 6.39 7.18 20.85
C ASP A 344 4.94 7.57 20.51
N ALA A 345 4.05 7.64 21.50
CA ALA A 345 2.71 8.19 21.35
C ALA A 345 2.79 9.73 21.49
N PRO A 346 2.65 10.51 20.40
CA PRO A 346 2.99 11.93 20.43
C PRO A 346 2.01 12.83 21.19
N HIS A 347 0.83 12.34 21.58
CA HIS A 347 -0.29 13.21 21.99
C HIS A 347 -0.79 13.05 23.43
N ASP A 348 -0.39 12.00 24.16
CA ASP A 348 -0.77 11.80 25.57
C ASP A 348 0.46 11.51 26.42
N ARG A 349 1.45 12.40 26.36
CA ARG A 349 2.66 12.32 27.18
C ARG A 349 2.34 12.70 28.63
N LYS A 350 1.67 11.80 29.34
CA LYS A 350 1.66 11.83 30.81
C LYS A 350 3.07 11.50 31.31
N PRO A 351 3.55 12.15 32.37
CA PRO A 351 4.76 11.71 33.06
C PRO A 351 4.65 10.22 33.37
N MET A 352 5.68 9.46 33.02
CA MET A 352 5.75 8.04 33.27
C MET A 352 6.48 7.81 34.59
N THR A 353 5.96 6.92 35.43
CA THR A 353 6.68 6.48 36.64
C THR A 353 7.91 5.64 36.27
N TRP A 354 8.86 5.50 37.20
CA TRP A 354 10.04 4.65 36.97
C TRP A 354 9.65 3.19 36.68
N ALA A 355 8.65 2.67 37.38
CA ALA A 355 8.14 1.31 37.19
C ALA A 355 7.56 1.12 35.78
N GLU A 356 6.79 2.10 35.30
CA GLU A 356 6.26 2.09 33.93
C GLU A 356 7.37 2.20 32.88
N GLY A 357 8.39 3.03 33.10
CA GLY A 357 9.55 3.13 32.21
C GLY A 357 10.29 1.80 32.10
N ASN A 358 10.49 1.12 33.22
CA ASN A 358 11.08 -0.23 33.23
C ASN A 358 10.18 -1.26 32.53
N ALA A 359 8.85 -1.17 32.66
CA ALA A 359 7.95 -2.04 31.94
C ALA A 359 8.05 -1.87 30.42
N VAL A 360 8.19 -0.64 29.93
CA VAL A 360 8.43 -0.35 28.50
C VAL A 360 9.78 -0.92 28.05
N LEU A 361 10.86 -0.71 28.82
CA LEU A 361 12.17 -1.28 28.51
C LEU A 361 12.15 -2.82 28.49
N ALA A 362 11.43 -3.45 29.42
CA ALA A 362 11.23 -4.89 29.42
C ALA A 362 10.46 -5.35 28.16
N GLY A 363 9.43 -4.62 27.76
CA GLY A 363 8.73 -4.82 26.49
C GLY A 363 9.67 -4.79 25.28
N HIS A 364 10.50 -3.75 25.17
CA HIS A 364 11.52 -3.63 24.12
C HIS A 364 12.48 -4.84 24.10
N LYS A 365 12.99 -5.25 25.27
CA LYS A 365 13.89 -6.41 25.40
C LYS A 365 13.23 -7.70 24.93
N ARG A 366 11.94 -7.91 25.22
CA ARG A 366 11.18 -9.10 24.80
C ARG A 366 11.00 -9.19 23.28
N ILE A 367 10.85 -8.05 22.60
CA ILE A 367 10.80 -8.02 21.13
C ILE A 367 12.19 -8.23 20.51
N LEU A 368 13.22 -7.62 21.10
CA LEU A 368 14.59 -7.67 20.59
C LEU A 368 15.28 -9.03 20.81
N GLY A 369 15.04 -9.68 21.95
CA GLY A 369 15.72 -10.93 22.34
C GLY A 369 15.67 -12.01 21.25
N PRO A 370 14.48 -12.37 20.73
CA PRO A 370 14.34 -13.29 19.61
C PRO A 370 15.23 -12.99 18.40
N LEU A 371 15.40 -11.71 18.05
CA LEU A 371 16.12 -11.28 16.85
C LEU A 371 17.63 -11.55 16.91
N ALA A 372 18.22 -11.69 18.10
CA ALA A 372 19.63 -12.07 18.26
C ALA A 372 19.95 -13.41 17.57
N ARG A 373 18.96 -14.30 17.41
CA ARG A 373 19.11 -15.59 16.71
C ARG A 373 19.33 -15.45 15.20
N LEU A 374 19.03 -14.29 14.62
CA LEU A 374 19.36 -13.94 13.24
C LEU A 374 20.81 -13.42 13.09
N GLY A 375 21.50 -13.15 14.21
CA GLY A 375 22.84 -12.58 14.25
C GLY A 375 23.99 -13.58 14.07
N GLY A 376 23.73 -14.88 13.98
CA GLY A 376 24.78 -15.88 13.69
C GLY A 376 25.58 -16.39 14.89
N GLY A 377 24.98 -16.44 16.10
CA GLY A 377 25.65 -16.77 17.38
C GLY A 377 26.40 -18.13 17.49
N ASP A 378 26.42 -18.95 16.45
CA ASP A 378 27.13 -20.24 16.42
C ASP A 378 28.41 -20.20 15.55
N GLY A 379 28.94 -19.00 15.24
CA GLY A 379 30.14 -18.85 14.39
C GLY A 379 29.89 -19.07 12.90
N GLY A 380 28.63 -19.12 12.46
CA GLY A 380 28.26 -19.22 11.05
C GLY A 380 28.18 -17.84 10.38
N ASN A 381 28.62 -17.75 9.12
CA ASN A 381 28.58 -16.56 8.25
C ASN A 381 27.14 -16.08 7.89
N ASN A 382 26.12 -16.36 8.70
CA ASN A 382 24.72 -16.04 8.43
C ASN A 382 24.19 -14.91 9.33
N SER A 383 25.01 -13.89 9.59
CA SER A 383 24.58 -12.69 10.30
C SER A 383 23.79 -11.75 9.38
N LEU A 384 22.93 -10.92 9.97
CA LEU A 384 22.22 -9.87 9.23
C LEU A 384 23.21 -8.92 8.55
N ARG A 385 22.92 -8.52 7.30
CA ARG A 385 23.76 -7.53 6.59
C ARG A 385 23.93 -6.25 7.39
N ARG A 386 22.81 -5.75 7.92
CA ARG A 386 22.70 -4.55 8.76
C ARG A 386 21.50 -4.66 9.68
N PHE A 387 21.63 -4.18 10.91
CA PHE A 387 20.56 -4.12 11.88
C PHE A 387 20.46 -2.73 12.51
N TYR A 388 19.27 -2.13 12.42
CA TYR A 388 18.99 -0.80 12.95
C TYR A 388 17.88 -0.88 13.98
N VAL A 389 18.06 -0.21 15.12
CA VAL A 389 17.02 -0.10 16.14
C VAL A 389 16.75 1.38 16.43
N GLN A 390 15.49 1.77 16.28
CA GLN A 390 14.97 3.06 16.71
C GLN A 390 13.95 2.83 17.81
N VAL A 391 14.36 3.11 19.04
CA VAL A 391 13.51 3.03 20.23
C VAL A 391 13.33 4.40 20.83
N THR A 392 12.12 4.67 21.29
CA THR A 392 11.89 5.84 22.13
C THR A 392 12.34 5.50 23.54
N TRP A 393 13.27 6.29 24.08
CA TRP A 393 13.71 6.13 25.45
C TRP A 393 12.59 6.63 26.40
N PRO A 394 12.25 5.88 27.47
CA PRO A 394 11.16 6.26 28.37
C PRO A 394 11.49 7.45 29.30
N ALA A 395 12.63 8.13 29.17
CA ALA A 395 12.95 9.32 29.98
C ALA A 395 12.15 10.55 29.54
N TRP A 396 10.91 10.58 29.98
CA TRP A 396 10.25 11.83 30.36
C TRP A 396 10.68 12.15 31.80
N PRO A 397 10.53 13.39 32.30
CA PRO A 397 10.96 13.73 33.65
C PRO A 397 10.14 12.88 34.62
N CYS A 398 10.70 11.73 35.00
CA CYS A 398 10.34 11.06 36.22
C CYS A 398 10.54 12.14 37.25
N ASP A 399 9.46 12.62 37.89
CA ASP A 399 9.63 13.56 38.99
C ASP A 399 10.48 12.82 40.02
N PRO A 400 11.76 13.19 40.20
CA PRO A 400 12.64 12.44 41.10
C PRO A 400 12.12 12.49 42.54
N ARG A 401 11.18 13.41 42.84
CA ARG A 401 10.54 13.57 44.13
C ARG A 401 9.38 12.61 44.36
N ALA A 402 8.80 12.01 43.32
CA ALA A 402 7.61 11.15 43.47
C ALA A 402 7.94 9.75 44.00
N ASP A 403 9.13 9.20 43.68
CA ASP A 403 9.47 7.79 43.96
C ASP A 403 10.83 7.57 44.67
N GLY A 404 11.51 8.62 45.15
CA GLY A 404 12.77 8.47 45.88
C GLY A 404 13.96 7.95 45.05
N ALA A 405 13.93 8.15 43.73
CA ALA A 405 14.98 7.69 42.82
C ALA A 405 16.24 8.58 42.89
N PRO A 406 17.46 8.01 42.73
CA PRO A 406 18.71 8.77 42.75
C PRO A 406 18.77 9.80 41.60
N VAL A 407 19.17 11.03 41.94
CA VAL A 407 19.04 12.24 41.11
C VAL A 407 19.99 12.28 39.89
N ASP A 408 20.98 11.40 39.81
CA ASP A 408 22.10 11.53 38.87
C ASP A 408 21.85 11.08 37.41
N GLU A 409 20.73 10.43 37.09
CA GLU A 409 20.46 9.90 35.73
C GLU A 409 19.47 10.72 34.88
N ALA A 410 18.82 11.76 35.42
CA ALA A 410 17.65 12.38 34.79
C ALA A 410 17.91 13.33 33.59
N SER A 411 19.16 13.61 33.21
CA SER A 411 19.48 14.72 32.28
C SER A 411 19.77 14.34 30.82
N LYS A 412 19.59 13.08 30.39
CA LYS A 412 19.96 12.63 29.03
C LYS A 412 18.82 11.94 28.26
N ALA A 413 17.71 12.63 28.01
CA ALA A 413 16.69 12.16 27.08
C ALA A 413 16.98 12.66 25.64
N ARG A 414 17.61 11.82 24.81
CA ARG A 414 17.69 12.00 23.35
C ARG A 414 17.11 10.76 22.67
N THR A 415 16.41 10.92 21.54
CA THR A 415 16.19 9.79 20.62
C THR A 415 17.57 9.33 20.15
N VAL A 416 17.97 8.13 20.55
CA VAL A 416 19.24 7.54 20.12
C VAL A 416 18.95 6.53 19.03
N LEU A 417 19.53 6.75 17.85
CA LEU A 417 19.59 5.75 16.80
C LEU A 417 20.81 4.88 17.11
N TYR A 418 20.60 3.61 17.47
CA TYR A 418 21.70 2.67 17.64
C TYR A 418 21.84 1.87 16.34
N GLU A 419 22.99 1.99 15.68
CA GLU A 419 23.46 0.94 14.77
C GLU A 419 24.08 -0.14 15.65
N VAL A 420 23.39 -1.27 15.76
CA VAL A 420 23.84 -2.38 16.62
C VAL A 420 24.56 -3.36 15.70
N HIS A 421 25.89 -3.38 15.82
CA HIS A 421 26.68 -4.46 15.25
C HIS A 421 26.55 -5.66 16.18
N PHE A 422 26.03 -6.78 15.67
CA PHE A 422 26.13 -8.07 16.35
C PHE A 422 27.54 -8.58 16.06
N ASP A 423 28.43 -8.48 17.04
CA ASP A 423 29.73 -9.18 17.02
C ASP A 423 29.55 -10.63 17.49
#